data_AF-A0A2D8QYW5-F1
#
_entry.id   AF-A0A2D8QYW5-F1
#
_cell.length_a   1.000
_cell.length_b   1.000
_cell.length_c   1.000
_cell.angle_alpha   90.00
_cell.angle_beta   90.00
_cell.angle_gamma   90.00
#
_symmetry.space_group_name_H-M   'P 1'
#
loop_
_entity.id
_entity.type
_entity.pdbx_description
1 polymer ?
#
loop_
_entity_poly.entity_id
_entity_poly.type
_entity_poly.pdbx_seq_one_letter_code
_entity_poly.pdbx_strand_id
1 'polypeptide(L)'
;MDKLRRPQNVSESGVIWTSIVIGPSHWQQLVAAIYMLFGGSIDVYRDLIALGRSEVFQRLREMATDKGYDAVIGVRLDTSMIGTHRGKYQGSKGIEIFAYGTGVKLDNSR
;
A
#
# COMPACT_ATOMS: atom_id res chain seq x y z
N MET A 1 -19.46 -17.95 8.71
CA MET A 1 -18.09 -17.66 9.20
C MET A 1 -17.15 -18.60 8.48
N ASP A 2 -16.57 -18.10 7.39
CA ASP A 2 -15.75 -18.88 6.48
C ASP A 2 -14.48 -19.32 7.21
N LYS A 3 -14.19 -20.62 7.19
CA LYS A 3 -13.00 -21.16 7.87
C LYS A 3 -11.80 -20.50 7.22
N LEU A 4 -10.94 -19.87 8.03
CA LEU A 4 -9.58 -19.47 7.62
C LEU A 4 -8.93 -20.70 6.98
N ARG A 5 -8.96 -20.77 5.65
CA ARG A 5 -8.54 -21.93 4.86
C ARG A 5 -7.04 -21.99 4.97
N ARG A 6 -6.54 -22.58 6.05
CA ARG A 6 -5.13 -22.95 6.20
C ARG A 6 -4.81 -23.83 4.97
N PRO A 7 -3.92 -23.40 4.08
CA PRO A 7 -3.54 -24.24 2.96
C PRO A 7 -2.88 -25.50 3.54
N GLN A 8 -3.56 -26.64 3.42
CA GLN A 8 -3.09 -27.88 4.04
C GLN A 8 -1.90 -28.50 3.27
N ASN A 9 -1.69 -28.08 2.02
CA ASN A 9 -0.58 -28.51 1.17
C ASN A 9 0.10 -27.28 0.55
N VAL A 10 1.22 -26.84 1.14
CA VAL A 10 2.07 -25.76 0.61
C VAL A 10 3.38 -26.39 0.12
N SER A 11 3.68 -26.26 -1.16
CA SER A 11 4.91 -26.78 -1.77
C SER A 11 6.07 -25.80 -1.67
N GLU A 12 5.76 -24.50 -1.74
CA GLU A 12 6.75 -23.43 -1.69
C GLU A 12 6.18 -22.21 -0.95
N SER A 13 7.03 -21.50 -0.22
CA SER A 13 6.66 -20.25 0.43
C SER A 13 7.82 -19.26 0.42
N GLY A 14 7.50 -17.98 0.34
CA GLY A 14 8.49 -16.91 0.40
C GLY A 14 7.91 -15.58 0.86
N VAL A 15 8.76 -14.69 1.37
CA VAL A 15 8.34 -13.32 1.66
C VAL A 15 8.20 -12.56 0.36
N ILE A 16 7.07 -11.87 0.20
CA ILE A 16 6.87 -10.93 -0.89
C ILE A 16 6.51 -9.57 -0.31
N TRP A 17 6.94 -8.53 -0.99
CA TRP A 17 6.74 -7.16 -0.54
C TRP A 17 6.74 -6.22 -1.73
N THR A 18 6.04 -5.11 -1.62
CA THR A 18 6.03 -4.05 -2.62
C THR A 18 5.82 -2.72 -1.94
N SER A 19 6.21 -1.63 -2.58
CA SER A 19 5.97 -0.30 -2.07
C SER A 19 5.61 0.66 -3.17
N ILE A 20 4.91 1.71 -2.78
CA ILE A 20 4.65 2.85 -3.62
C ILE A 20 4.90 4.13 -2.83
N VAL A 21 5.26 5.19 -3.53
CA VAL A 21 5.34 6.53 -2.96
C VAL A 21 4.38 7.41 -3.73
N ILE A 22 3.42 8.01 -3.00
CA ILE A 22 2.40 8.89 -3.56
C ILE A 22 2.51 10.26 -2.90
N GLY A 23 2.39 11.31 -3.70
CA GLY A 23 2.42 12.70 -3.22
C GLY A 23 1.29 13.49 -3.84
N PRO A 24 0.71 14.47 -3.11
CA PRO A 24 -0.30 15.35 -3.67
C PRO A 24 0.31 16.22 -4.77
N SER A 25 -0.44 16.42 -5.84
CA SER A 25 -0.07 17.38 -6.89
C SER A 25 -0.09 18.82 -6.37
N HIS A 26 0.57 19.74 -7.07
CA HIS A 26 0.58 21.16 -6.72
C HIS A 26 -0.84 21.76 -6.63
N TRP A 27 -1.77 21.30 -7.48
CA TRP A 27 -3.17 21.72 -7.43
C TRP A 27 -3.89 21.22 -6.18
N GLN A 28 -3.68 19.95 -5.83
CA GLN A 28 -4.23 19.34 -4.62
C GLN A 28 -3.72 20.03 -3.35
N GLN A 29 -2.45 20.47 -3.35
CA GLN A 29 -1.87 21.25 -2.26
C GLN A 29 -2.51 22.64 -2.13
N LEU A 30 -2.80 23.31 -3.25
CA LEU A 30 -3.50 24.60 -3.25
C LEU A 30 -4.92 24.46 -2.67
N VAL A 31 -5.67 23.46 -3.14
CA VAL A 31 -7.02 23.18 -2.63
C VAL A 31 -6.99 22.86 -1.13
N ALA A 32 -6.02 22.06 -0.67
CA ALA A 32 -5.84 21.77 0.75
C ALA A 32 -5.54 23.05 1.57
N ALA A 33 -4.75 23.98 1.04
CA ALA A 33 -4.46 25.25 1.72
C ALA A 33 -5.71 26.13 1.88
N ILE A 34 -6.61 26.12 0.89
CA ILE A 34 -7.91 26.81 0.97
C ILE A 34 -8.78 26.17 2.07
N TYR A 35 -8.89 24.83 2.11
CA TYR A 35 -9.63 24.13 3.16
C TYR A 35 -9.04 24.33 4.56
N MET A 36 -7.72 24.50 4.69
CA MET A 36 -7.09 24.83 5.97
C MET A 36 -7.47 26.23 6.46
N LEU A 37 -7.70 27.19 5.57
CA LEU A 37 -8.05 28.57 5.93
C LEU A 37 -9.52 28.69 6.37
N PHE A 38 -10.43 28.05 5.66
CA PHE A 38 -11.88 28.14 5.92
C PHE A 38 -12.41 27.01 6.83
N GLY A 39 -11.58 25.99 7.09
CA GLY A 39 -11.99 24.78 7.80
C GLY A 39 -12.69 23.76 6.89
N GLY A 40 -12.81 22.52 7.36
CA GLY A 40 -13.43 21.41 6.63
C GLY A 40 -12.54 20.17 6.54
N SER A 41 -13.09 19.09 5.99
CA SER A 41 -12.36 17.84 5.76
C SER A 41 -11.44 17.97 4.54
N ILE A 42 -10.18 17.54 4.68
CA ILE A 42 -9.23 17.53 3.55
C ILE A 42 -9.32 16.19 2.81
N ASP A 43 -10.42 16.00 2.09
CA ASP A 43 -10.73 14.73 1.42
C ASP A 43 -9.72 14.37 0.33
N VAL A 44 -9.06 15.37 -0.26
CA VAL A 44 -8.01 15.19 -1.26
C VAL A 44 -6.88 14.26 -0.78
N TYR A 45 -6.47 14.34 0.49
CA TYR A 45 -5.45 13.43 1.03
C TYR A 45 -6.01 12.04 1.31
N ARG A 46 -7.26 11.95 1.74
CA ARG A 46 -7.93 10.67 2.02
C ARG A 46 -8.04 9.84 0.75
N ASP A 47 -8.50 10.46 -0.34
CA ASP A 47 -8.66 9.81 -1.64
C ASP A 47 -7.31 9.35 -2.19
N LEU A 48 -6.27 10.19 -2.06
CA LEU A 48 -4.91 9.85 -2.47
C LEU A 48 -4.39 8.60 -1.74
N ILE A 49 -4.58 8.53 -0.41
CA ILE A 49 -4.18 7.36 0.40
C ILE A 49 -4.99 6.12 0.02
N ALA A 50 -6.30 6.27 -0.23
CA ALA A 50 -7.17 5.17 -0.64
C ALA A 50 -6.72 4.57 -1.99
N LEU A 51 -6.40 5.43 -2.96
CA LEU A 51 -5.83 5.02 -4.25
C LEU A 51 -4.50 4.30 -4.06
N GLY A 52 -3.61 4.86 -3.22
CA GLY A 52 -2.32 4.24 -2.95
C GLY A 52 -2.44 2.84 -2.31
N ARG A 53 -3.39 2.65 -1.40
CA ARG A 53 -3.65 1.31 -0.82
C ARG A 53 -4.12 0.32 -1.87
N SER A 54 -5.02 0.72 -2.77
CA SER A 54 -5.50 -0.15 -3.84
C SER A 54 -4.38 -0.54 -4.81
N GLU A 55 -3.56 0.44 -5.21
CA GLU A 55 -2.42 0.26 -6.10
C GLU A 55 -1.34 -0.67 -5.50
N VAL A 56 -0.97 -0.47 -4.23
CA VAL A 56 0.05 -1.32 -3.58
C VAL A 56 -0.41 -2.78 -3.45
N PHE A 57 -1.70 -3.01 -3.17
CA PHE A 57 -2.26 -4.36 -3.16
C PHE A 57 -2.27 -4.99 -4.54
N GLN A 58 -2.59 -4.21 -5.58
CA GLN A 58 -2.57 -4.68 -6.95
C GLN A 58 -1.15 -5.11 -7.36
N ARG A 59 -0.15 -4.26 -7.09
CA ARG A 59 1.27 -4.60 -7.32
C ARG A 59 1.73 -5.82 -6.52
N LEU A 60 1.20 -6.01 -5.31
CA LEU A 60 1.53 -7.18 -4.49
C LEU A 60 0.99 -8.48 -5.12
N ARG A 61 -0.21 -8.42 -5.72
CA ARG A 61 -0.80 -9.55 -6.47
C ARG A 61 -0.05 -9.83 -7.76
N GLU A 62 0.33 -8.80 -8.50
CA GLU A 62 1.14 -8.93 -9.71
C GLU A 62 2.50 -9.57 -9.36
N MET A 63 3.19 -9.07 -8.33
CA MET A 63 4.43 -9.67 -7.86
C MET A 63 4.26 -11.12 -7.41
N ALA A 64 3.15 -11.46 -6.75
CA ALA A 64 2.88 -12.84 -6.34
C ALA A 64 2.71 -13.74 -7.57
N THR A 65 1.94 -13.29 -8.55
CA THR A 65 1.70 -13.98 -9.83
C THR A 65 3.00 -14.17 -10.60
N ASP A 66 3.81 -13.11 -10.72
CA ASP A 66 5.10 -13.14 -11.44
C ASP A 66 6.10 -14.11 -10.79
N LYS A 67 6.04 -14.26 -9.47
CA LYS A 67 6.86 -15.22 -8.70
C LYS A 67 6.25 -16.63 -8.66
N GLY A 68 5.08 -16.85 -9.26
CA GLY A 68 4.42 -18.16 -9.31
C GLY A 68 3.78 -18.60 -7.99
N TYR A 69 3.44 -17.67 -7.11
CA TYR A 69 2.66 -17.96 -5.90
C TYR A 69 1.16 -17.89 -6.18
N ASP A 70 0.39 -18.80 -5.58
CA ASP A 70 -1.06 -18.87 -5.77
C ASP A 70 -1.83 -17.94 -4.82
N ALA A 71 -1.24 -17.62 -3.67
CA ALA A 71 -1.85 -16.74 -2.67
C ALA A 71 -0.81 -15.98 -1.86
N VAL A 72 -1.25 -14.87 -1.26
CA VAL A 72 -0.47 -14.08 -0.29
C VAL A 72 -1.23 -14.03 1.02
N ILE A 73 -0.61 -14.52 2.09
CA ILE A 73 -1.23 -14.58 3.42
C ILE A 73 -0.48 -13.69 4.42
N GLY A 74 -1.16 -13.32 5.50
CA GLY A 74 -0.56 -12.50 6.57
C GLY A 74 -0.15 -11.10 6.11
N VAL A 75 -0.85 -10.55 5.10
CA VAL A 75 -0.51 -9.26 4.50
C VAL A 75 -0.65 -8.15 5.52
N ARG A 76 0.36 -7.29 5.60
CA ARG A 76 0.40 -6.07 6.40
C ARG A 76 0.76 -4.87 5.53
N LEU A 77 0.32 -3.71 5.98
CA LEU A 77 0.60 -2.42 5.37
C LEU A 77 1.24 -1.50 6.40
N ASP A 78 2.39 -0.94 6.05
CA ASP A 78 3.03 0.14 6.79
C ASP A 78 2.95 1.44 5.98
N THR A 79 2.80 2.56 6.66
CA THR A 79 2.71 3.89 6.03
C THR A 79 3.74 4.81 6.66
N SER A 80 4.59 5.41 5.83
CA SER A 80 5.68 6.29 6.25
C SER A 80 5.58 7.61 5.53
N MET A 81 5.85 8.72 6.23
CA MET A 81 5.93 10.04 5.61
C MET A 81 7.32 10.23 4.99
N ILE A 82 7.38 10.53 3.69
CA ILE A 82 8.62 10.85 2.97
C ILE A 82 8.70 12.37 2.71
N GLY A 83 9.66 13.01 3.37
CA GLY A 83 9.95 14.44 3.21
C GLY A 83 11.40 14.80 3.54
N THR A 84 12.04 15.57 2.66
CA THR A 84 13.35 16.17 2.90
C THR A 84 13.19 17.34 3.87
N HIS A 85 13.61 17.14 5.13
CA HIS A 85 13.83 18.24 6.08
C HIS A 85 15.03 19.08 5.63
N ARG A 86 14.82 20.03 4.70
CA ARG A 86 15.76 21.12 4.45
C ARG A 86 15.00 22.45 4.43
N GLY A 87 14.92 23.09 5.60
CA GLY A 87 14.46 24.47 5.78
C GLY A 87 13.13 24.63 6.49
N LYS A 88 12.89 25.85 7.00
CA LYS A 88 11.73 26.27 7.81
C LYS A 88 10.34 26.11 7.15
N TYR A 89 10.29 25.72 5.88
CA TYR A 89 9.05 25.55 5.13
C TYR A 89 9.21 24.39 4.13
N GLN A 90 8.77 23.19 4.51
CA GLN A 90 8.23 22.16 3.61
C GLN A 90 7.96 20.89 4.41
N GLY A 91 6.69 20.61 4.67
CA GLY A 91 6.24 19.34 5.23
C GLY A 91 6.44 18.17 4.25
N SER A 92 6.18 16.96 4.72
CA SER A 92 6.28 15.72 3.94
C SER A 92 5.57 15.84 2.59
N LYS A 93 6.30 15.66 1.48
CA LYS A 93 5.75 15.78 0.11
C LYS A 93 5.23 14.46 -0.44
N GLY A 94 5.60 13.34 0.17
CA GLY A 94 5.14 12.02 -0.20
C GLY A 94 4.76 11.20 1.03
N ILE A 95 3.98 10.17 0.76
CA ILE A 95 3.64 9.10 1.68
C ILE A 95 4.07 7.82 0.99
N GLU A 96 4.93 7.05 1.64
CA GLU A 96 5.22 5.68 1.26
C GLU A 96 4.18 4.76 1.88
N ILE A 97 3.64 3.87 1.05
CA ILE A 97 2.82 2.75 1.50
C ILE A 97 3.59 1.48 1.14
N PHE A 98 3.96 0.73 2.16
CA PHE A 98 4.73 -0.51 2.06
C PHE A 98 3.81 -1.68 2.40
N ALA A 99 3.69 -2.66 1.50
CA ALA A 99 2.90 -3.86 1.72
C ALA A 99 3.80 -5.10 1.72
N TYR A 100 3.59 -6.02 2.64
CA TYR A 100 4.35 -7.26 2.72
C TYR A 100 3.53 -8.42 3.27
N GLY A 101 3.92 -9.63 2.91
CA GLY A 101 3.28 -10.86 3.37
C GLY A 101 4.05 -12.10 2.95
N THR A 102 3.42 -13.25 3.08
CA THR A 102 3.99 -14.54 2.68
C THR A 102 3.25 -15.06 1.45
N GLY A 103 3.97 -15.13 0.32
CA GLY A 103 3.52 -15.85 -0.86
C GLY A 103 3.57 -17.36 -0.59
N VAL A 104 2.53 -18.08 -0.98
CA VAL A 104 2.43 -19.53 -0.83
C VAL A 104 2.00 -20.14 -2.16
N LYS A 105 2.66 -21.24 -2.53
CA LYS A 105 2.31 -22.09 -3.65
C LYS A 105 1.62 -23.34 -3.14
N LEU A 106 0.45 -23.63 -3.67
CA LEU A 106 -0.35 -24.78 -3.28
C LEU A 106 0.10 -26.00 -4.07
N ASP A 107 0.28 -27.13 -3.39
CA ASP A 107 0.46 -28.40 -4.10
C ASP A 107 -0.90 -28.88 -4.61
N ASN A 108 -1.00 -29.06 -5.93
CA ASN A 108 -2.22 -29.48 -6.60
C ASN A 108 -2.31 -31.00 -6.80
N SER A 109 -1.45 -31.79 -6.15
CA SER A 109 -1.60 -33.25 -6.09
C SER A 109 -2.90 -33.65 -5.39
N ARG A 110 -3.91 -33.97 -6.20
CA ARG A 110 -5.07 -34.79 -5.89
C ARG A 110 -5.18 -35.90 -6.92
#